data_AF-A0A8B7CA90-F1
#
_entry.id   AF-A0A8B7CA90-F1
#
_cell.length_a   1.000
_cell.length_b   1.000
_cell.length_c   1.000
_cell.angle_alpha   90.00
_cell.angle_beta   90.00
_cell.angle_gamma   90.00
#
_symmetry.space_group_name_H-M   'P 1'
#
loop_
_entity.id
_entity.type
_entity.pdbx_description
1 polymer ?
#
loop_
_entity_poly.entity_id
_entity_poly.type
_entity_poly.pdbx_seq_one_letter_code
_entity_poly.pdbx_strand_id
1 'polypeptide(L)'
;MLRSTTDPPRALHALLLFLLPWAVVELAFGEEGFCSASLSTTDSNSQPLYWKVTNPTLLPTHLQDLPGFTRSVYKRDHALITPESHVFSPLPDWINTLGAYLISPAMGSHFTMYLTKMQENSKSGLPPEDVERFVFVIQGSAILSNNSGINHKLPVDSYAYLPANVEHTLKCDKTATLIIFERRYAILQDHYPEQIIGSTDKQPLLETPGEVFELRKLLPTSASYDFNIHVPSSSWRCHLDGTICTSMVCSAGKNPLKVLAVQGCQQESFVI
;
A
#
# COMPACT_ATOMS: atom_id res chain seq x y z
N MET A 1 -110.74 21.08 11.86
CA MET A 1 -109.56 21.99 11.98
C MET A 1 -108.89 21.97 10.61
N LEU A 2 -108.72 23.07 9.86
CA LEU A 2 -108.06 24.36 10.16
C LEU A 2 -106.60 24.12 10.59
N ARG A 3 -105.54 24.63 9.95
CA ARG A 3 -105.35 25.54 8.78
C ARG A 3 -103.98 25.18 8.14
N SER A 4 -103.81 25.11 6.80
CA SER A 4 -103.44 26.20 5.86
C SER A 4 -101.93 26.37 5.60
N THR A 5 -101.49 26.14 4.33
CA THR A 5 -100.56 26.95 3.49
C THR A 5 -99.11 27.27 4.00
N THR A 6 -98.05 27.44 3.19
CA THR A 6 -97.86 27.92 1.79
C THR A 6 -96.61 27.33 1.10
N ASP A 7 -96.59 27.35 -0.24
CA ASP A 7 -95.44 27.14 -1.17
C ASP A 7 -94.98 28.51 -1.79
N PRO A 8 -93.91 28.62 -2.63
CA PRO A 8 -92.84 27.65 -2.97
C PRO A 8 -91.43 28.15 -2.53
N PRO A 9 -90.47 28.76 -3.31
CA PRO A 9 -90.40 29.18 -4.73
C PRO A 9 -89.45 28.32 -5.62
N ARG A 10 -88.35 28.86 -6.19
CA ARG A 10 -87.41 28.17 -7.12
C ARG A 10 -85.95 28.67 -7.05
N ALA A 11 -85.02 27.72 -7.21
CA ALA A 11 -83.69 27.77 -7.84
C ALA A 11 -82.66 28.90 -7.52
N LEU A 12 -81.42 28.49 -7.17
CA LEU A 12 -80.22 28.90 -7.92
C LEU A 12 -79.03 27.91 -7.77
N HIS A 13 -78.01 28.13 -8.58
CA HIS A 13 -76.93 27.22 -8.99
C HIS A 13 -75.87 26.76 -7.95
N ALA A 14 -75.46 25.50 -8.12
CA ALA A 14 -74.08 25.01 -8.32
C ALA A 14 -73.03 24.87 -7.17
N LEU A 15 -72.04 24.05 -7.56
CA LEU A 15 -70.69 23.80 -7.03
C LEU A 15 -70.50 22.81 -5.88
N LEU A 16 -69.61 21.85 -6.17
CA LEU A 16 -69.08 20.81 -5.29
C LEU A 16 -68.34 21.41 -4.09
N LEU A 17 -68.36 20.69 -2.96
CA LEU A 17 -67.14 20.30 -2.22
C LEU A 17 -67.49 19.28 -1.11
N PHE A 18 -67.36 17.98 -1.43
CA PHE A 18 -67.38 16.92 -0.41
C PHE A 18 -65.99 16.78 0.20
N LEU A 19 -65.85 17.10 1.49
CA LEU A 19 -64.66 16.78 2.27
C LEU A 19 -64.82 15.39 2.90
N LEU A 20 -64.10 14.40 2.37
CA LEU A 20 -63.89 13.10 2.99
C LEU A 20 -62.40 12.97 3.38
N PRO A 21 -62.07 12.56 4.62
CA PRO A 21 -60.69 12.30 4.99
C PRO A 21 -60.22 10.97 4.37
N TRP A 22 -59.24 11.03 3.47
CA TRP A 22 -58.53 9.82 3.05
C TRP A 22 -57.62 9.35 4.19
N ALA A 23 -57.95 8.19 4.78
CA ALA A 23 -57.00 7.43 5.56
C ALA A 23 -55.96 6.83 4.60
N VAL A 24 -54.71 7.28 4.69
CA VAL A 24 -53.60 6.75 3.90
C VAL A 24 -53.09 5.48 4.59
N VAL A 25 -53.12 4.35 3.88
CA VAL A 25 -52.44 3.12 4.31
C VAL A 25 -51.00 3.19 3.83
N GLU A 26 -50.08 3.39 4.76
CA GLU A 26 -48.65 3.47 4.48
C GLU A 26 -48.06 2.07 4.31
N LEU A 27 -47.83 1.64 3.06
CA LEU A 27 -47.08 0.42 2.76
C LEU A 27 -45.59 0.67 2.97
N ALA A 28 -45.06 0.22 4.10
CA ALA A 28 -43.63 0.21 4.38
C ALA A 28 -42.90 -0.79 3.47
N PHE A 29 -42.37 -0.31 2.36
CA PHE A 29 -41.26 -0.97 1.66
C PHE A 29 -39.99 -0.71 2.47
N GLY A 30 -39.40 -1.76 3.03
CA GLY A 30 -38.11 -1.65 3.70
C GLY A 30 -36.99 -1.56 2.67
N GLU A 31 -36.40 -0.38 2.50
CA GLU A 31 -35.17 -0.25 1.73
C GLU A 31 -33.99 -0.85 2.52
N GLU A 32 -33.14 -1.60 1.83
CA GLU A 32 -31.96 -2.23 2.44
C GLU A 32 -30.94 -1.15 2.82
N GLY A 33 -30.66 -1.05 4.13
CA GLY A 33 -29.80 -0.03 4.71
C GLY A 33 -28.32 -0.18 4.34
N PHE A 34 -27.95 0.19 3.11
CA PHE A 34 -26.55 0.40 2.75
C PHE A 34 -25.97 1.54 3.60
N CYS A 35 -25.05 1.19 4.50
CA CYS A 35 -24.29 2.16 5.28
C CYS A 35 -23.40 3.00 4.33
N SER A 36 -23.95 4.12 3.87
CA SER A 36 -23.23 5.09 3.05
C SER A 36 -22.14 5.76 3.90
N ALA A 37 -20.96 5.15 3.90
CA ALA A 37 -19.78 5.73 4.53
C ALA A 37 -19.44 7.05 3.82
N SER A 38 -19.52 8.16 4.55
CA SER A 38 -19.26 9.49 4.02
C SER A 38 -17.88 9.57 3.37
N LEU A 39 -17.83 9.49 2.04
CA LEU A 39 -16.62 9.73 1.27
C LEU A 39 -16.25 11.20 1.46
N SER A 40 -15.34 11.47 2.39
CA SER A 40 -14.76 12.78 2.58
C SER A 40 -13.97 13.15 1.34
N THR A 41 -14.59 13.88 0.42
CA THR A 41 -13.95 14.46 -0.75
C THR A 41 -13.05 15.61 -0.32
N THR A 42 -11.92 15.27 0.28
CA THR A 42 -10.79 16.18 0.42
C THR A 42 -10.38 16.63 -0.99
N ASP A 43 -10.11 17.92 -1.17
CA ASP A 43 -9.84 18.49 -2.48
C ASP A 43 -8.75 17.75 -3.27
N SER A 44 -8.83 17.80 -4.60
CA SER A 44 -7.93 17.17 -5.56
C SER A 44 -6.53 17.83 -5.62
N ASN A 45 -5.90 18.01 -4.47
CA ASN A 45 -4.46 18.17 -4.36
C ASN A 45 -3.78 16.80 -4.52
N SER A 46 -2.76 16.71 -5.37
CA SER A 46 -2.11 15.45 -5.73
C SER A 46 -1.62 14.67 -4.50
N GLN A 47 -2.20 13.48 -4.26
CA GLN A 47 -1.68 12.56 -3.24
C GLN A 47 -0.21 12.24 -3.54
N PRO A 48 0.66 12.18 -2.53
CA PRO A 48 2.07 11.88 -2.76
C PRO A 48 2.24 10.46 -3.34
N LEU A 49 3.34 10.26 -4.07
CA LEU A 49 3.67 8.94 -4.62
C LEU A 49 3.68 7.89 -3.48
N TYR A 50 3.12 6.71 -3.78
CA TYR A 50 2.89 5.62 -2.82
C TYR A 50 1.98 5.94 -1.60
N TRP A 51 1.14 6.99 -1.67
CA TRP A 51 0.17 7.31 -0.60
C TRP A 51 -0.65 6.10 -0.13
N LYS A 52 -1.30 5.36 -1.05
CA LYS A 52 -2.11 4.16 -0.73
C LYS A 52 -1.31 2.99 -0.14
N VAL A 53 0.02 3.04 -0.13
CA VAL A 53 0.89 2.03 0.54
C VAL A 53 0.99 2.30 2.04
N THR A 54 1.04 3.58 2.42
CA THR A 54 1.12 4.02 3.83
C THR A 54 -0.25 4.36 4.42
N ASN A 55 -1.23 4.67 3.58
CA ASN A 55 -2.61 5.01 3.90
C ASN A 55 -3.56 4.17 3.01
N PRO A 56 -3.63 2.83 3.22
CA PRO A 56 -4.45 1.93 2.41
C PRO A 56 -5.95 2.22 2.56
N THR A 57 -6.71 2.06 1.47
CA THR A 57 -8.18 2.31 1.44
C THR A 57 -8.94 1.55 2.53
N LEU A 58 -8.48 0.34 2.88
CA LEU A 58 -8.94 -0.40 4.04
C LEU A 58 -7.89 -0.30 5.16
N LEU A 59 -8.06 0.69 6.04
CA LEU A 59 -7.22 0.89 7.21
C LEU A 59 -7.52 -0.16 8.30
N PRO A 60 -6.57 -0.48 9.20
CA PRO A 60 -6.81 -1.35 10.35
C PRO A 60 -7.93 -0.82 11.28
N THR A 61 -8.09 0.50 11.36
CA THR A 61 -9.17 1.16 12.12
C THR A 61 -10.57 0.82 11.59
N HIS A 62 -10.72 0.52 10.31
CA HIS A 62 -12.00 0.12 9.71
C HIS A 62 -12.40 -1.33 10.11
N LEU A 63 -11.50 -2.06 10.79
CA LEU A 63 -11.69 -3.44 11.21
C LEU A 63 -11.79 -3.60 12.74
N GLN A 64 -11.77 -2.49 13.49
CA GLN A 64 -11.75 -2.48 14.95
C GLN A 64 -12.95 -3.21 15.58
N ASP A 65 -14.11 -3.16 14.91
CA ASP A 65 -15.38 -3.74 15.34
C ASP A 65 -15.57 -5.20 14.87
N LEU A 66 -14.52 -5.83 14.32
CA LEU A 66 -14.50 -7.21 13.83
C LEU A 66 -13.43 -8.04 14.59
N PRO A 67 -13.72 -8.54 15.81
CA PRO A 67 -12.74 -9.21 16.66
C PRO A 67 -12.05 -10.40 15.98
N GLY A 68 -10.73 -10.33 15.85
CA GLY A 68 -9.90 -11.38 15.25
C GLY A 68 -9.93 -11.44 13.70
N PHE A 69 -10.62 -10.52 13.03
CA PHE A 69 -10.62 -10.46 11.56
C PHE A 69 -9.28 -9.94 11.03
N THR A 70 -8.72 -10.64 10.04
CA THR A 70 -7.58 -10.18 9.25
C THR A 70 -7.68 -10.73 7.83
N ARG A 71 -7.14 -10.01 6.85
CA ARG A 71 -6.95 -10.51 5.48
C ARG A 71 -5.61 -11.24 5.30
N SER A 72 -4.76 -11.27 6.33
CA SER A 72 -3.46 -11.95 6.28
C SER A 72 -3.61 -13.47 6.30
N VAL A 73 -2.83 -14.15 5.46
CA VAL A 73 -2.86 -15.60 5.27
C VAL A 73 -1.43 -16.12 5.12
N TYR A 74 -1.06 -17.10 5.94
CA TYR A 74 0.20 -17.84 5.81
C TYR A 74 -0.07 -19.29 5.35
N LYS A 75 0.70 -19.77 4.36
CA LYS A 75 0.66 -21.12 3.80
C LYS A 75 2.09 -21.67 3.62
N ARG A 76 2.21 -22.91 3.12
CA ARG A 76 3.49 -23.64 2.97
C ARG A 76 4.45 -23.00 1.96
N ASP A 77 3.93 -22.34 0.93
CA ASP A 77 4.70 -21.77 -0.20
C ASP A 77 4.49 -20.26 -0.37
N HIS A 78 3.46 -19.68 0.24
CA HIS A 78 3.10 -18.27 0.06
C HIS A 78 2.59 -17.63 1.36
N ALA A 79 2.67 -16.29 1.41
CA ALA A 79 2.05 -15.49 2.43
C ALA A 79 1.44 -14.22 1.81
N LEU A 80 0.20 -13.92 2.20
CA LEU A 80 -0.41 -12.59 2.03
C LEU A 80 -0.34 -11.91 3.39
N ILE A 81 0.36 -10.77 3.47
CA ILE A 81 0.53 -10.02 4.72
C ILE A 81 -0.05 -8.63 4.51
N THR A 82 -0.93 -8.23 5.43
CA THR A 82 -1.77 -7.04 5.29
C THR A 82 -1.57 -6.05 6.44
N PRO A 83 -1.87 -4.75 6.23
CA PRO A 83 -1.51 -3.68 7.17
C PRO A 83 -2.03 -3.86 8.59
N GLU A 84 -3.19 -4.51 8.76
CA GLU A 84 -3.78 -4.83 10.07
C GLU A 84 -3.05 -5.94 10.85
N SER A 85 -2.05 -6.59 10.26
CA SER A 85 -1.21 -7.62 10.91
C SER A 85 0.29 -7.27 10.90
N HIS A 86 0.65 -6.02 10.59
CA HIS A 86 2.03 -5.53 10.73
C HIS A 86 2.39 -5.30 12.21
N VAL A 87 3.20 -6.19 12.79
CA VAL A 87 3.72 -6.04 14.16
C VAL A 87 4.94 -5.12 14.15
N PHE A 88 4.78 -3.90 14.66
CA PHE A 88 5.88 -2.92 14.79
C PHE A 88 6.55 -3.00 16.17
N SER A 89 7.87 -3.17 16.21
CA SER A 89 8.72 -3.09 17.41
C SER A 89 9.94 -2.19 17.17
N PRO A 90 10.64 -1.70 18.20
CA PRO A 90 11.97 -1.10 18.01
C PRO A 90 12.90 -2.07 17.28
N LEU A 91 13.71 -1.57 16.34
CA LEU A 91 14.73 -2.38 15.68
C LEU A 91 16.02 -2.44 16.52
N PRO A 92 16.62 -3.62 16.72
CA PRO A 92 17.95 -3.74 17.33
C PRO A 92 18.97 -2.87 16.58
N ASP A 93 19.86 -2.19 17.33
CA ASP A 93 20.93 -1.32 16.83
C ASP A 93 20.49 -0.09 16.00
N TRP A 94 19.19 0.14 15.81
CA TRP A 94 18.65 1.36 15.20
C TRP A 94 18.20 2.37 16.26
N ILE A 95 18.40 3.66 15.97
CA ILE A 95 17.97 4.77 16.82
C ILE A 95 16.63 5.30 16.30
N ASN A 96 15.68 5.52 17.21
CA ASN A 96 14.35 6.11 16.96
C ASN A 96 13.61 5.55 15.73
N THR A 97 13.63 4.23 15.55
CA THR A 97 13.02 3.54 14.41
C THR A 97 12.24 2.32 14.86
N LEU A 98 10.99 2.20 14.40
CA LEU A 98 10.19 0.99 14.52
C LEU A 98 10.29 0.15 13.23
N GLY A 99 10.47 -1.15 13.35
CA GLY A 99 10.46 -2.10 12.25
C GLY A 99 9.30 -3.09 12.36
N ALA A 100 8.77 -3.53 11.22
CA ALA A 100 7.88 -4.68 11.12
C ALA A 100 8.47 -5.68 10.13
N TYR A 101 8.94 -6.82 10.62
CA TYR A 101 9.38 -7.93 9.77
C TYR A 101 8.18 -8.57 9.10
N LEU A 102 8.20 -8.58 7.77
CA LEU A 102 7.16 -9.19 6.95
C LEU A 102 7.59 -10.59 6.50
N ILE A 103 8.87 -10.75 6.10
CA ILE A 103 9.42 -12.06 5.70
C ILE A 103 10.77 -12.28 6.38
N SER A 104 11.04 -13.52 6.74
CA SER A 104 12.31 -13.98 7.31
C SER A 104 12.59 -15.43 6.92
N PRO A 105 13.84 -15.93 7.04
CA PRO A 105 14.17 -17.32 6.74
C PRO A 105 13.38 -18.39 7.50
N ALA A 106 12.72 -18.04 8.61
CA ALA A 106 11.76 -18.93 9.28
C ALA A 106 10.55 -19.32 8.41
N MET A 107 10.29 -18.58 7.33
CA MET A 107 9.27 -18.86 6.31
C MET A 107 9.84 -19.61 5.09
N GLY A 108 11.11 -20.02 5.11
CA GLY A 108 11.78 -20.69 4.00
C GLY A 108 12.41 -19.77 2.94
N SER A 109 12.48 -18.45 3.19
CA SER A 109 13.20 -17.51 2.33
C SER A 109 14.72 -17.52 2.58
N HIS A 110 15.49 -17.02 1.61
CA HIS A 110 16.93 -16.75 1.77
C HIS A 110 17.24 -15.28 2.09
N PHE A 111 16.21 -14.49 2.42
CA PHE A 111 16.30 -13.06 2.74
C PHE A 111 15.28 -12.65 3.82
N THR A 112 15.56 -11.55 4.51
CA THR A 112 14.58 -10.82 5.32
C THR A 112 13.95 -9.71 4.49
N MET A 113 12.68 -9.38 4.77
CA MET A 113 11.99 -8.22 4.22
C MET A 113 11.23 -7.54 5.35
N TYR A 114 11.45 -6.24 5.54
CA TYR A 114 10.83 -5.51 6.64
C TYR A 114 10.53 -4.04 6.28
N LEU A 115 9.47 -3.49 6.87
CA LEU A 115 9.14 -2.07 6.80
C LEU A 115 9.78 -1.33 7.98
N THR A 116 10.40 -0.18 7.73
CA THR A 116 10.93 0.69 8.79
C THR A 116 10.18 2.03 8.83
N LYS A 117 9.71 2.43 10.01
CA LYS A 117 9.19 3.76 10.31
C LYS A 117 10.26 4.54 11.08
N MET A 118 11.11 5.24 10.35
CA MET A 118 12.14 6.14 10.87
C MET A 118 11.47 7.43 11.36
N GLN A 119 11.76 7.84 12.60
CA GLN A 119 11.28 9.09 13.22
C GLN A 119 12.38 10.16 13.22
N GLU A 120 12.14 11.29 13.89
CA GLU A 120 13.06 12.42 13.90
C GLU A 120 14.38 12.08 14.60
N ASN A 121 15.51 12.52 14.04
CA ASN A 121 16.87 12.20 14.50
C ASN A 121 17.17 10.68 14.58
N SER A 122 16.54 9.88 13.71
CA SER A 122 16.76 8.43 13.65
C SER A 122 18.03 8.06 12.86
N LYS A 123 18.57 6.87 13.17
CA LYS A 123 19.79 6.31 12.58
C LYS A 123 19.66 4.80 12.42
N SER A 124 20.14 4.23 11.31
CA SER A 124 20.23 2.77 11.15
C SER A 124 21.41 2.14 11.90
N GLY A 125 21.21 0.92 12.38
CA GLY A 125 22.31 -0.01 12.66
C GLY A 125 22.89 -0.59 11.36
N LEU A 126 24.12 -1.10 11.41
CA LEU A 126 24.69 -1.91 10.33
C LEU A 126 23.96 -3.26 10.22
N PRO A 127 23.95 -3.93 9.06
CA PRO A 127 23.53 -5.32 8.96
C PRO A 127 24.63 -6.26 9.53
N PRO A 128 24.32 -7.55 9.79
CA PRO A 128 25.33 -8.53 10.22
C PRO A 128 26.42 -8.80 9.17
N GLU A 129 27.49 -9.50 9.58
CA GLU A 129 28.57 -9.91 8.67
C GLU A 129 28.07 -10.80 7.51
N ASP A 130 28.60 -10.53 6.33
CA ASP A 130 28.22 -10.98 4.97
C ASP A 130 26.78 -10.65 4.53
N VAL A 131 26.08 -9.77 5.24
CA VAL A 131 24.72 -9.36 4.86
C VAL A 131 24.74 -8.12 3.98
N GLU A 132 24.30 -8.28 2.74
CA GLU A 132 23.99 -7.18 1.83
C GLU A 132 22.59 -6.62 2.11
N ARG A 133 22.39 -5.33 1.81
CA ARG A 133 21.15 -4.59 2.14
C ARG A 133 20.65 -3.80 0.94
N PHE A 134 19.38 -3.95 0.61
CA PHE A 134 18.66 -3.10 -0.34
C PHE A 134 17.61 -2.27 0.39
N VAL A 135 17.52 -0.97 0.07
CA VAL A 135 16.69 0.03 0.76
C VAL A 135 15.90 0.81 -0.27
N PHE A 136 14.58 0.95 -0.09
CA PHE A 136 13.71 1.75 -0.95
C PHE A 136 12.80 2.68 -0.15
N VAL A 137 12.69 3.95 -0.55
CA VAL A 137 11.92 4.98 0.16
C VAL A 137 10.47 5.03 -0.34
N ILE A 138 9.53 4.61 0.51
CA ILE A 138 8.09 4.64 0.24
C ILE A 138 7.49 6.00 0.65
N GLN A 139 8.02 6.63 1.71
CA GLN A 139 7.49 7.89 2.24
C GLN A 139 8.63 8.73 2.84
N GLY A 140 8.53 10.05 2.72
CA GLY A 140 9.47 10.99 3.35
C GLY A 140 10.82 11.06 2.61
N SER A 141 11.92 11.08 3.36
CA SER A 141 13.26 11.03 2.78
C SER A 141 14.28 10.56 3.82
N ALA A 142 15.23 9.73 3.39
CA ALA A 142 16.39 9.33 4.18
C ALA A 142 17.68 9.98 3.64
N ILE A 143 18.72 10.03 4.46
CA ILE A 143 20.08 10.41 4.05
C ILE A 143 20.99 9.20 4.27
N LEU A 144 21.65 8.76 3.20
CA LEU A 144 22.64 7.68 3.22
C LEU A 144 24.05 8.28 3.29
N SER A 145 24.75 8.03 4.40
CA SER A 145 26.18 8.30 4.58
C SER A 145 26.99 7.02 4.35
N ASN A 146 28.17 7.13 3.74
CA ASN A 146 29.20 6.07 3.71
C ASN A 146 30.54 6.57 4.28
N ASN A 147 31.51 5.67 4.43
CA ASN A 147 32.82 6.01 5.04
C ASN A 147 33.67 6.99 4.21
N SER A 148 33.31 7.25 2.95
CA SER A 148 33.89 8.32 2.14
C SER A 148 33.44 9.73 2.58
N GLY A 149 32.54 9.83 3.57
CA GLY A 149 31.99 11.10 4.07
C GLY A 149 30.93 11.72 3.15
N ILE A 150 30.54 11.02 2.08
CA ILE A 150 29.56 11.52 1.10
C ILE A 150 28.16 11.20 1.61
N ASN A 151 27.27 12.21 1.58
CA ASN A 151 25.87 12.10 1.98
C ASN A 151 24.98 12.14 0.74
N HIS A 152 24.22 11.08 0.51
CA HIS A 152 23.26 10.96 -0.58
C HIS A 152 21.84 11.05 -0.03
N LYS A 153 21.07 12.04 -0.51
CA LYS A 153 19.65 12.17 -0.14
C LYS A 153 18.81 11.21 -0.99
N LEU A 154 18.03 10.37 -0.31
CA LEU A 154 17.06 9.45 -0.90
C LEU A 154 15.65 10.01 -0.64
N PRO A 155 15.02 10.73 -1.59
CA PRO A 155 13.58 11.04 -1.55
C PRO A 155 12.74 9.78 -1.81
N VAL A 156 11.40 9.90 -1.75
CA VAL A 156 10.47 8.86 -2.23
C VAL A 156 10.85 8.39 -3.64
N ASP A 157 10.69 7.09 -3.90
CA ASP A 157 11.06 6.38 -5.14
C ASP A 157 12.57 6.23 -5.40
N SER A 158 13.42 6.81 -4.55
CA SER A 158 14.85 6.52 -4.54
C SER A 158 15.19 5.29 -3.71
N TYR A 159 16.28 4.63 -4.10
CA TYR A 159 16.76 3.39 -3.50
C TYR A 159 18.29 3.38 -3.39
N ALA A 160 18.78 2.48 -2.55
CA ALA A 160 20.19 2.16 -2.45
C ALA A 160 20.41 0.65 -2.28
N TYR A 161 21.42 0.13 -2.96
CA TYR A 161 21.99 -1.19 -2.70
C TYR A 161 23.36 -1.02 -2.04
N LEU A 162 23.59 -1.82 -1.01
CA LEU A 162 24.73 -1.77 -0.12
C LEU A 162 25.35 -3.17 -0.09
N PRO A 163 26.54 -3.37 -0.67
CA PRO A 163 27.23 -4.66 -0.65
C PRO A 163 27.46 -5.14 0.78
N ALA A 164 27.59 -6.45 0.92
CA ALA A 164 28.01 -7.08 2.16
C ALA A 164 29.29 -6.43 2.72
N ASN A 165 29.35 -6.28 4.04
CA ASN A 165 30.50 -5.75 4.79
C ASN A 165 30.92 -4.31 4.46
N VAL A 166 30.10 -3.53 3.74
CA VAL A 166 30.32 -2.08 3.50
C VAL A 166 29.68 -1.24 4.60
N GLU A 167 30.51 -0.51 5.36
CA GLU A 167 30.04 0.44 6.38
C GLU A 167 29.24 1.60 5.78
N HIS A 168 28.05 1.82 6.35
CA HIS A 168 27.10 2.84 5.92
C HIS A 168 26.20 3.29 7.09
N THR A 169 25.41 4.34 6.87
CA THR A 169 24.37 4.76 7.81
C THR A 169 23.23 5.45 7.07
N LEU A 170 22.00 5.01 7.28
CA LEU A 170 20.80 5.77 6.97
C LEU A 170 20.46 6.69 8.15
N LYS A 171 20.06 7.93 7.88
CA LYS A 171 19.51 8.89 8.85
C LYS A 171 18.19 9.46 8.37
N CYS A 172 17.34 9.91 9.29
CA CYS A 172 16.21 10.76 8.96
C CYS A 172 16.03 11.87 10.00
N ASP A 173 16.05 13.12 9.52
CA ASP A 173 15.87 14.32 10.34
C ASP A 173 14.39 14.73 10.48
N LYS A 174 13.47 13.90 9.96
CA LYS A 174 12.01 14.12 10.00
C LYS A 174 11.27 12.79 10.18
N THR A 175 10.60 12.28 9.14
CA THR A 175 10.03 10.93 9.12
C THR A 175 10.29 10.28 7.77
N ALA A 176 10.50 8.97 7.76
CA ALA A 176 10.56 8.18 6.54
C ALA A 176 9.97 6.79 6.75
N THR A 177 9.24 6.30 5.75
CA THR A 177 8.84 4.88 5.67
C THR A 177 9.66 4.24 4.56
N LEU A 178 10.44 3.22 4.91
CA LEU A 178 11.26 2.44 3.98
C LEU A 178 10.76 1.00 3.92
N ILE A 179 11.01 0.33 2.79
CA ILE A 179 11.10 -1.13 2.75
C ILE A 179 12.57 -1.50 2.59
N ILE A 180 12.99 -2.52 3.36
CA ILE A 180 14.36 -3.01 3.37
C ILE A 180 14.35 -4.52 3.13
N PHE A 181 15.27 -4.97 2.29
CA PHE A 181 15.59 -6.38 2.07
C PHE A 181 17.03 -6.62 2.53
N GLU A 182 17.26 -7.72 3.24
CA GLU A 182 18.59 -8.13 3.68
C GLU A 182 18.83 -9.61 3.37
N ARG A 183 20.03 -9.93 2.88
CA ARG A 183 20.41 -11.29 2.46
C ARG A 183 21.86 -11.58 2.81
N ARG A 184 22.20 -12.82 3.16
CA ARG A 184 23.61 -13.24 3.17
C ARG A 184 24.07 -13.45 1.73
N TYR A 185 25.04 -12.63 1.30
CA TYR A 185 25.52 -12.59 -0.08
C TYR A 185 26.16 -13.92 -0.49
N ALA A 186 25.74 -14.48 -1.63
CA ALA A 186 26.35 -15.66 -2.21
C ALA A 186 27.63 -15.29 -2.97
N ILE A 187 28.74 -15.22 -2.24
CA ILE A 187 30.08 -14.92 -2.77
C ILE A 187 30.39 -15.77 -4.00
N LEU A 188 30.71 -15.10 -5.11
CA LEU A 188 31.13 -15.70 -6.37
C LEU A 188 32.54 -15.20 -6.73
N GLN A 189 33.43 -16.13 -7.09
CA GLN A 189 34.83 -15.84 -7.37
C GLN A 189 34.98 -14.75 -8.45
N ASP A 190 35.84 -13.77 -8.16
CA ASP A 190 36.16 -12.62 -9.04
C ASP A 190 34.94 -11.76 -9.42
N HIS A 191 33.85 -11.84 -8.68
CA HIS A 191 32.62 -11.06 -8.88
C HIS A 191 32.23 -10.31 -7.60
N TYR A 192 32.34 -8.99 -7.66
CA TYR A 192 32.08 -8.09 -6.54
C TYR A 192 30.97 -7.11 -6.94
N PRO A 193 29.93 -6.92 -6.10
CA PRO A 193 28.88 -5.95 -6.35
C PRO A 193 29.27 -4.58 -5.77
N GLU A 194 28.97 -3.52 -6.50
CA GLU A 194 29.25 -2.14 -6.09
C GLU A 194 28.04 -1.47 -5.40
N GLN A 195 28.29 -0.43 -4.60
CA GLN A 195 27.24 0.41 -4.03
C GLN A 195 26.46 1.12 -5.15
N ILE A 196 25.16 0.88 -5.23
CA ILE A 196 24.28 1.54 -6.20
C ILE A 196 23.35 2.49 -5.45
N ILE A 197 23.13 3.68 -6.02
CA ILE A 197 22.11 4.64 -5.57
C ILE A 197 21.33 5.05 -6.80
N GLY A 198 20.00 4.94 -6.73
CA GLY A 198 19.14 5.11 -7.89
C GLY A 198 17.74 5.58 -7.54
N SER A 199 16.90 5.65 -8.58
CA SER A 199 15.50 6.07 -8.51
C SER A 199 14.74 5.34 -9.63
N THR A 200 13.48 4.93 -9.41
CA THR A 200 12.76 4.04 -10.35
C THR A 200 12.44 4.75 -11.66
N ASP A 201 12.04 6.03 -11.60
CA ASP A 201 11.84 6.92 -12.75
C ASP A 201 12.98 6.87 -13.79
N LYS A 202 14.22 6.68 -13.33
CA LYS A 202 15.44 6.65 -14.16
C LYS A 202 15.82 5.26 -14.68
N GLN A 203 15.12 4.20 -14.28
CA GLN A 203 15.40 2.86 -14.79
C GLN A 203 14.68 2.63 -16.13
N PRO A 204 15.35 2.01 -17.11
CA PRO A 204 14.75 1.74 -18.41
C PRO A 204 13.56 0.79 -18.26
N LEU A 205 12.53 1.05 -19.06
CA LEU A 205 11.47 0.07 -19.30
C LEU A 205 12.05 -1.12 -20.06
N LEU A 206 11.72 -2.32 -19.59
CA LEU A 206 12.07 -3.58 -20.24
C LEU A 206 10.82 -4.16 -20.89
N GLU A 207 11.00 -4.72 -22.09
CA GLU A 207 9.97 -5.51 -22.75
C GLU A 207 9.70 -6.81 -21.97
N THR A 208 8.43 -7.21 -21.94
CA THR A 208 7.92 -8.36 -21.19
C THR A 208 7.12 -9.27 -22.14
N PRO A 209 7.78 -10.08 -22.99
CA PRO A 209 7.10 -10.80 -24.07
C PRO A 209 6.00 -11.75 -23.57
N GLY A 210 4.76 -11.46 -23.95
CA GLY A 210 3.56 -12.20 -23.53
C GLY A 210 2.78 -11.59 -22.37
N GLU A 211 3.31 -10.54 -21.72
CA GLU A 211 2.69 -9.86 -20.59
C GLU A 211 2.17 -8.46 -20.97
N VAL A 212 1.35 -7.86 -20.10
CA VAL A 212 0.78 -6.51 -20.29
C VAL A 212 1.25 -5.48 -19.25
N PHE A 213 2.25 -5.83 -18.44
CA PHE A 213 2.90 -4.92 -17.48
C PHE A 213 4.25 -4.43 -17.99
N GLU A 214 4.50 -3.13 -17.82
CA GLU A 214 5.83 -2.55 -17.86
C GLU A 214 6.70 -3.15 -16.75
N LEU A 215 7.99 -3.36 -17.00
CA LEU A 215 8.93 -3.85 -16.00
C LEU A 215 10.17 -2.96 -15.91
N ARG A 216 10.57 -2.59 -14.69
CA ARG A 216 11.88 -1.99 -14.39
C ARG A 216 12.69 -2.92 -13.48
N LYS A 217 14.00 -2.94 -13.66
CA LYS A 217 14.97 -3.58 -12.75
C LYS A 217 15.75 -2.49 -12.03
N LEU A 218 15.94 -2.63 -10.72
CA LEU A 218 16.64 -1.63 -9.91
C LEU A 218 18.14 -1.97 -9.72
N LEU A 219 18.55 -3.22 -9.96
CA LEU A 219 19.96 -3.63 -9.93
C LEU A 219 20.43 -4.07 -11.33
N PRO A 220 21.74 -4.02 -11.62
CA PRO A 220 22.33 -4.63 -12.81
C PRO A 220 22.00 -6.12 -12.94
N THR A 221 22.22 -6.66 -14.13
CA THR A 221 22.04 -8.10 -14.44
C THR A 221 23.38 -8.84 -14.61
N SER A 222 24.47 -8.25 -14.13
CA SER A 222 25.78 -8.90 -14.05
C SER A 222 25.81 -9.92 -12.91
N ALA A 223 26.67 -10.93 -13.05
CA ALA A 223 26.77 -12.05 -12.09
C ALA A 223 27.33 -11.67 -10.70
N SER A 224 27.72 -10.40 -10.48
CA SER A 224 28.01 -9.86 -9.14
C SER A 224 26.77 -9.73 -8.24
N TYR A 225 25.56 -9.66 -8.81
CA TYR A 225 24.33 -9.43 -8.04
C TYR A 225 23.52 -10.74 -7.99
N ASP A 226 23.41 -11.34 -6.81
CA ASP A 226 22.79 -12.67 -6.64
C ASP A 226 21.25 -12.63 -6.49
N PHE A 227 20.68 -11.42 -6.41
CA PHE A 227 19.26 -11.10 -6.52
C PHE A 227 19.04 -9.84 -7.37
N ASN A 228 17.78 -9.58 -7.73
CA ASN A 228 17.37 -8.30 -8.30
C ASN A 228 16.04 -7.85 -7.68
N ILE A 229 15.80 -6.54 -7.69
CA ILE A 229 14.53 -5.92 -7.29
C ILE A 229 13.83 -5.42 -8.55
N HIS A 230 12.63 -5.96 -8.79
CA HIS A 230 11.79 -5.66 -9.93
C HIS A 230 10.63 -4.77 -9.52
N VAL A 231 10.33 -3.76 -10.33
CA VAL A 231 9.16 -2.88 -10.15
C VAL A 231 8.30 -2.95 -11.41
N PRO A 232 7.23 -3.77 -11.42
CA PRO A 232 6.25 -3.77 -12.49
C PRO A 232 5.20 -2.65 -12.34
N SER A 233 4.71 -2.14 -13.46
CA SER A 233 3.60 -1.19 -13.55
C SER A 233 2.60 -1.57 -14.65
N SER A 234 1.29 -1.57 -14.35
CA SER A 234 0.23 -1.93 -15.30
C SER A 234 -0.61 -0.72 -15.70
N SER A 235 -0.39 -0.17 -16.90
CA SER A 235 -1.13 1.01 -17.39
C SER A 235 -2.64 0.76 -17.54
N TRP A 236 -3.02 -0.44 -17.97
CA TRP A 236 -4.36 -0.85 -18.42
C TRP A 236 -5.53 -0.69 -17.43
N ARG A 237 -5.29 -0.51 -16.13
CA ARG A 237 -6.36 -0.36 -15.12
C ARG A 237 -6.26 0.89 -14.23
N CYS A 238 -5.16 1.65 -14.35
CA CYS A 238 -4.93 2.83 -13.51
C CYS A 238 -5.79 4.05 -13.90
N HIS A 239 -6.43 4.02 -15.08
CA HIS A 239 -7.19 5.14 -15.66
C HIS A 239 -8.52 5.48 -14.94
N LEU A 240 -9.01 4.64 -14.02
CA LEU A 240 -10.25 4.90 -13.28
C LEU A 240 -10.03 5.68 -11.97
N ASP A 241 -8.90 5.47 -11.30
CA ASP A 241 -8.61 6.02 -9.96
C ASP A 241 -7.28 6.83 -9.89
N GLY A 242 -6.63 7.10 -11.03
CA GLY A 242 -5.33 7.81 -11.11
C GLY A 242 -4.17 7.15 -10.35
N THR A 243 -4.38 5.92 -9.87
CA THR A 243 -3.50 5.22 -8.92
C THR A 243 -2.61 4.24 -9.67
N ILE A 244 -1.29 4.42 -9.63
CA ILE A 244 -0.36 3.43 -10.19
C ILE A 244 -0.32 2.20 -9.27
N CYS A 245 -0.75 1.05 -9.78
CA CYS A 245 -0.62 -0.25 -9.11
C CYS A 245 0.84 -0.73 -9.17
N THR A 246 1.69 -0.15 -8.31
CA THR A 246 3.09 -0.56 -8.16
C THR A 246 3.19 -1.69 -7.14
N SER A 247 4.03 -2.68 -7.45
CA SER A 247 4.54 -3.66 -6.50
C SER A 247 6.06 -3.76 -6.61
N MET A 248 6.69 -4.45 -5.66
CA MET A 248 8.13 -4.69 -5.64
C MET A 248 8.39 -6.19 -5.45
N VAL A 249 9.11 -6.80 -6.39
CA VAL A 249 9.43 -8.23 -6.35
C VAL A 249 10.93 -8.43 -6.20
N CYS A 250 11.33 -9.09 -5.11
CA CYS A 250 12.68 -9.61 -4.94
C CYS A 250 12.78 -10.98 -5.62
N SER A 251 13.80 -11.19 -6.46
CA SER A 251 14.01 -12.44 -7.19
C SER A 251 15.45 -12.94 -7.00
N ALA A 252 15.59 -14.16 -6.49
CA ALA A 252 16.86 -14.81 -6.18
C ALA A 252 16.92 -16.24 -6.76
N GLY A 253 17.95 -16.54 -7.54
CA GLY A 253 18.24 -17.89 -8.03
C GLY A 253 17.20 -18.48 -9.01
N LYS A 254 17.28 -19.81 -9.23
CA LYS A 254 16.46 -20.54 -10.23
C LYS A 254 15.02 -20.87 -9.77
N ASN A 255 14.78 -20.91 -8.45
CA ASN A 255 13.47 -21.12 -7.86
C ASN A 255 13.07 -19.87 -7.05
N PRO A 256 12.66 -18.77 -7.70
CA PRO A 256 12.30 -17.56 -6.97
C PRO A 256 11.00 -17.75 -6.19
N LEU A 257 11.08 -17.63 -4.86
CA LEU A 257 9.96 -17.16 -4.05
C LEU A 257 9.60 -15.76 -4.56
N LYS A 258 8.58 -15.65 -5.42
CA LYS A 258 8.11 -14.39 -6.03
C LYS A 258 7.39 -13.53 -4.99
N VAL A 259 8.11 -13.04 -4.00
CA VAL A 259 7.55 -12.17 -2.96
C VAL A 259 7.03 -10.90 -3.59
N LEU A 260 5.71 -10.77 -3.62
CA LEU A 260 5.02 -9.55 -4.03
C LEU A 260 4.93 -8.60 -2.83
N ALA A 261 5.97 -7.78 -2.65
CA ALA A 261 5.92 -6.72 -1.65
C ALA A 261 5.08 -5.55 -2.18
N VAL A 262 4.11 -5.10 -1.39
CA VAL A 262 3.26 -3.93 -1.65
C VAL A 262 2.28 -4.10 -2.83
N GLN A 263 1.00 -3.79 -2.59
CA GLN A 263 0.02 -3.52 -3.65
C GLN A 263 -0.89 -2.38 -3.21
N GLY A 264 -0.78 -1.23 -3.90
CA GLY A 264 -1.49 0.01 -3.55
C GLY A 264 -2.87 0.20 -4.22
N CYS A 265 -3.45 -0.85 -4.80
CA CYS A 265 -4.70 -0.79 -5.55
C CYS A 265 -5.83 -1.61 -4.88
N GLN A 266 -7.08 -1.15 -5.07
CA GLN A 266 -8.27 -1.85 -4.57
C GLN A 266 -8.40 -3.24 -5.20
N GLN A 267 -8.71 -4.24 -4.36
CA GLN A 267 -9.33 -5.53 -4.69
C GLN A 267 -8.78 -6.29 -5.91
N GLU A 268 -7.54 -6.80 -5.83
CA GLU A 268 -7.15 -8.02 -6.56
C GLU A 268 -5.93 -8.65 -5.89
N SER A 269 -6.15 -9.66 -5.02
CA SER A 269 -5.06 -10.27 -4.25
C SER A 269 -4.24 -11.22 -5.12
N PHE A 270 -2.99 -10.84 -5.44
CA PHE A 270 -2.05 -11.73 -6.10
C PHE A 270 -1.39 -12.67 -5.08
N VAL A 271 -1.48 -13.97 -5.37
CA VAL A 271 -0.86 -15.07 -4.62
C VAL A 271 0.51 -15.38 -5.25
N ILE A 272 1.45 -15.87 -4.43
CA ILE A 272 2.80 -16.32 -4.86
C ILE A 272 2.72 -17.75 -5.41
#